data_AF-A0A3D4GZM2-F1
#
_entry.id   AF-A0A3D4GZM2-F1
#
_cell.length_a   1.000
_cell.length_b   1.000
_cell.length_c   1.000
_cell.angle_alpha   90.00
_cell.angle_beta   90.00
_cell.angle_gamma   90.00
#
_symmetry.space_group_name_H-M   'P 1'
#
loop_
_entity.id
_entity.type
_entity.pdbx_description
1 polymer ?
#
loop_
_entity_poly.entity_id
_entity_poly.type
_entity_poly.pdbx_seq_one_letter_code
_entity_poly.pdbx_strand_id
1 'polypeptide(L)'
;ANNCPYKVRVFNWYTYTGKEPVHEGLGHAPEPLNWAFNPDVTVRENGVMEKCSFCVQRIRGVQDRAAVEGSKVQDGDIVPACQQ
;
A
#
# COMPACT_ATOMS: atom_id res chain seq x y z
N ALA A 1 8.24 -14.48 7.83
CA ALA A 1 7.60 -13.72 8.95
C ALA A 1 8.21 -14.00 10.33
N ASN A 2 8.92 -15.12 10.53
CA ASN A 2 9.16 -15.66 11.87
C ASN A 2 10.07 -14.84 12.77
N ASN A 3 11.01 -14.07 12.20
CA ASN A 3 11.94 -13.26 12.99
C ASN A 3 11.40 -11.86 13.36
N CYS A 4 10.22 -11.47 12.86
CA CYS A 4 9.58 -10.24 13.34
C CYS A 4 8.87 -10.56 14.66
N PRO A 5 9.26 -9.95 15.80
CA PRO A 5 8.71 -10.30 17.11
C PRO A 5 7.20 -10.05 17.17
N TYR A 6 6.75 -8.95 16.56
CA TYR A 6 5.33 -8.56 16.51
C TYR A 6 4.53 -9.27 15.42
N LYS A 7 5.16 -10.10 14.57
CA LYS A 7 4.52 -10.82 13.45
C LYS A 7 3.67 -9.93 12.52
N VAL A 8 3.98 -8.63 12.44
CA VAL A 8 3.22 -7.65 11.64
C VAL A 8 3.48 -7.72 10.13
N ARG A 9 4.23 -8.72 9.67
CA ARG A 9 4.44 -8.95 8.23
C ARG A 9 3.43 -9.96 7.75
N VAL A 10 2.57 -9.56 6.82
CA VAL A 10 1.53 -10.41 6.23
C VAL A 10 2.05 -11.02 4.93
N PHE A 11 1.71 -12.26 4.63
CA PHE A 11 2.11 -12.91 3.38
C PHE A 11 0.91 -13.06 2.47
N ASN A 12 1.08 -12.75 1.18
CA ASN A 12 0.05 -12.92 0.18
C ASN A 12 0.07 -14.38 -0.31
N TRP A 13 -0.84 -15.20 0.20
CA TRP A 13 -0.96 -16.61 -0.18
C TRP A 13 -1.63 -16.81 -1.55
N TYR A 14 -2.64 -15.99 -1.84
CA TYR A 14 -3.46 -16.08 -3.05
C TYR A 14 -3.30 -14.84 -3.93
N THR A 15 -3.71 -14.94 -5.18
CA THR A 15 -3.75 -13.80 -6.10
C THR A 15 -5.04 -13.03 -5.86
N TYR A 16 -4.94 -11.83 -5.28
CA TYR A 16 -6.09 -10.99 -4.94
C TYR A 16 -6.51 -10.04 -6.07
N THR A 17 -5.75 -9.99 -7.16
CA THR A 17 -5.82 -8.95 -8.21
C THR A 17 -6.30 -9.46 -9.56
N GLY A 18 -6.58 -10.78 -9.68
CA GLY A 18 -7.02 -11.40 -10.92
C GLY A 18 -8.43 -10.99 -11.36
N LYS A 19 -8.72 -11.16 -12.66
CA LYS A 19 -10.07 -11.03 -13.23
C LYS A 19 -10.94 -12.25 -12.92
N GLU A 20 -10.32 -13.41 -12.79
CA GLU A 20 -10.98 -14.67 -12.47
C GLU A 20 -10.64 -15.08 -11.03
N PRO A 21 -11.59 -15.64 -10.29
CA PRO A 21 -11.37 -16.08 -8.92
C PRO A 21 -10.47 -17.29 -8.93
N VAL A 22 -9.41 -17.29 -8.11
CA VAL A 22 -8.61 -18.50 -7.88
C VAL A 22 -9.43 -19.50 -7.05
N HIS A 23 -10.31 -19.00 -6.18
CA HIS A 23 -11.32 -19.73 -5.40
C HIS A 23 -12.57 -18.83 -5.21
N GLU A 24 -13.77 -19.40 -5.04
CA GLU A 24 -15.00 -18.64 -4.74
C GLU A 24 -14.76 -17.67 -3.57
N GLY A 25 -14.85 -16.36 -3.84
CA GLY A 25 -14.64 -15.29 -2.85
C GLY A 25 -13.20 -14.79 -2.68
N LEU A 26 -12.21 -15.33 -3.40
CA LEU A 26 -10.78 -14.99 -3.29
C LEU A 26 -10.16 -14.76 -4.69
N GLY A 27 -10.05 -13.48 -5.05
CA GLY A 27 -9.45 -13.02 -6.30
C GLY A 27 -10.45 -12.28 -7.17
N HIS A 28 -10.85 -11.07 -6.76
CA HIS A 28 -11.74 -10.25 -7.57
C HIS A 28 -11.61 -8.78 -7.18
N ALA A 29 -10.85 -8.03 -7.99
CA ALA A 29 -11.13 -6.62 -8.21
C ALA A 29 -11.57 -6.44 -9.67
N PRO A 30 -12.77 -6.95 -10.03
CA PRO A 30 -13.30 -6.78 -11.38
C PRO A 30 -13.53 -5.30 -11.64
N GLU A 31 -13.61 -4.93 -12.91
CA GLU A 31 -14.02 -3.58 -13.29
C GLU A 31 -15.46 -3.33 -12.83
N PRO A 32 -15.76 -2.20 -12.15
CA PRO A 32 -14.92 -1.01 -11.94
C PRO A 32 -14.20 -0.93 -10.57
N LEU A 33 -14.25 -1.98 -9.74
CA LEU A 33 -13.70 -1.97 -8.38
C LEU A 33 -12.19 -1.74 -8.35
N ASN A 34 -11.48 -2.12 -9.42
CA ASN A 34 -10.07 -1.80 -9.62
C ASN A 34 -9.76 -0.29 -9.59
N TRP A 35 -10.72 0.58 -9.89
CA TRP A 35 -10.52 2.04 -9.82
C TRP A 35 -10.49 2.59 -8.39
N ALA A 36 -10.92 1.80 -7.40
CA ALA A 36 -10.81 2.18 -5.99
C ALA A 36 -9.36 2.06 -5.46
N PHE A 37 -8.45 1.47 -6.23
CA PHE A 37 -7.06 1.31 -5.83
C PHE A 37 -6.29 2.63 -5.88
N ASN A 38 -5.39 2.79 -4.91
CA ASN A 38 -4.50 3.93 -4.87
C ASN A 38 -3.40 3.78 -5.95
N PRO A 39 -3.28 4.71 -6.91
CA PRO A 39 -2.26 4.63 -7.97
C PRO A 39 -0.83 4.74 -7.43
N ASP A 40 -0.63 5.37 -6.26
CA ASP A 40 0.69 5.60 -5.68
C ASP A 40 1.22 4.39 -4.88
N VAL A 41 0.45 3.30 -4.79
CA VAL A 41 0.83 2.08 -4.06
C VAL A 41 0.78 0.90 -5.01
N THR A 42 1.83 0.08 -4.99
CA THR A 42 1.88 -1.13 -5.80
C THR A 42 0.85 -2.15 -5.31
N VAL A 43 -0.02 -2.57 -6.23
CA VAL A 43 -0.89 -3.72 -6.01
C VAL A 43 -0.03 -4.98 -6.18
N ARG A 44 0.17 -5.74 -5.10
CA ARG A 44 1.10 -6.88 -5.08
C ARG A 44 0.41 -8.18 -5.48
N GLU A 45 1.19 -9.04 -6.13
CA GLU A 45 0.78 -10.40 -6.46
C GLU A 45 0.99 -11.37 -5.28
N ASN A 46 0.65 -12.63 -5.50
CA ASN A 46 0.90 -13.72 -4.55
C ASN A 46 2.40 -13.95 -4.36
N GLY A 47 2.78 -14.55 -3.22
CA GLY A 47 4.17 -14.86 -2.92
C GLY A 47 4.99 -13.70 -2.33
N VAL A 48 4.39 -12.53 -2.13
CA VAL A 48 5.06 -11.35 -1.59
C VAL A 48 4.69 -11.12 -0.12
N MET A 49 5.66 -10.67 0.68
CA MET A 49 5.44 -10.22 2.05
C MET A 49 5.09 -8.73 2.10
N GLU A 50 4.04 -8.39 2.83
CA GLU A 50 3.58 -7.05 3.10
C GLU A 50 3.90 -6.64 4.55
N LYS A 51 4.07 -5.34 4.78
CA LYS A 51 4.09 -4.74 6.12
C LYS A 51 3.59 -3.31 6.05
N CYS A 52 3.24 -2.73 7.20
CA CYS A 52 3.06 -1.29 7.30
C CYS A 52 4.36 -0.56 6.94
N SER A 53 4.29 0.31 5.92
CA SER A 53 5.39 1.17 5.47
C SER A 53 5.27 2.61 5.99
N PHE A 54 4.36 2.86 6.94
CA PHE A 54 3.94 4.20 7.36
C PHE A 54 3.54 5.10 6.18
N CYS A 55 2.78 4.54 5.23
CA CYS A 55 2.29 5.25 4.05
C CYS A 55 3.41 5.98 3.30
N VAL A 56 4.49 5.25 2.97
CA VAL A 56 5.67 5.79 2.28
C VAL A 56 5.35 6.63 1.04
N GLN A 57 4.28 6.29 0.31
CA GLN A 57 3.81 7.05 -0.84
C GLN A 57 3.42 8.49 -0.48
N ARG A 58 2.82 8.71 0.71
CA ARG A 58 2.49 10.05 1.21
C ARG A 58 3.73 10.79 1.67
N ILE A 59 4.65 10.09 2.35
CA ILE A 59 5.94 10.67 2.78
C ILE A 59 6.72 11.17 1.58
N ARG A 60 6.86 10.34 0.54
CA ARG A 60 7.58 10.69 -0.70
C ARG A 60 6.89 11.83 -1.44
N GLY A 61 5.57 11.77 -1.61
CA GLY A 61 4.83 12.84 -2.27
C GLY A 61 5.03 14.22 -1.63
N VAL A 62 5.09 14.31 -0.30
CA VAL A 62 5.38 15.57 0.41
C VAL A 62 6.85 15.97 0.27
N GLN A 63 7.79 15.02 0.43
CA GLN A 63 9.22 15.28 0.26
C GLN A 63 9.55 15.81 -1.15
N ASP A 64 8.97 15.20 -2.18
CA ASP A 64 9.19 15.56 -3.57
C ASP A 64 8.63 16.96 -3.86
N ARG A 65 7.43 17.29 -3.36
CA ARG A 65 6.87 18.65 -3.47
C ARG A 65 7.73 19.68 -2.76
N ALA A 66 8.14 19.41 -1.52
CA ALA A 66 9.00 20.31 -0.77
C ALA A 66 10.34 20.55 -1.49
N ALA A 67 10.92 19.51 -2.10
CA ALA A 67 12.14 19.61 -2.89
C ALA A 67 11.94 20.49 -4.15
N VAL A 68 10.80 20.38 -4.82
CA VAL A 68 10.45 21.22 -5.99
C VAL A 68 10.22 22.67 -5.60
N GLU A 69 9.57 22.92 -4.47
CA GLU A 69 9.25 24.26 -3.97
C GLU A 69 10.43 24.93 -3.22
N GLY A 70 11.49 24.17 -2.91
CA GLY A 70 12.61 24.63 -2.09
C GLY A 70 12.25 24.86 -0.61
N SER A 71 11.12 24.30 -0.17
CA SER A 71 10.63 24.39 1.20
C SER A 71 11.11 23.19 2.05
N LYS A 72 10.94 23.27 3.37
CA LYS A 72 11.20 22.15 4.28
C LYS A 72 9.88 21.51 4.68
N VAL A 73 9.89 20.18 4.82
CA VAL A 73 8.75 19.42 5.37
C VAL A 73 8.50 19.84 6.81
N GLN A 74 7.26 20.18 7.14
CA GLN A 74 6.82 20.59 8.46
C GLN A 74 6.00 19.49 9.15
N ASP A 75 5.82 19.65 10.46
CA ASP A 75 4.92 18.78 11.21
C ASP A 75 3.48 18.99 10.76
N GLY A 76 2.73 17.90 10.61
CA GLY A 76 1.38 17.91 10.05
C GLY A 76 1.29 17.81 8.53
N ASP A 77 2.38 18.03 7.78
CA ASP A 77 2.36 17.89 6.31
C ASP A 77 2.15 16.43 5.87
N ILE A 78 2.67 15.48 6.66
CA ILE A 78 2.55 14.05 6.39
C ILE A 78 1.60 13.41 7.40
N VAL A 79 0.36 13.15 6.97
CA VAL A 79 -0.61 12.39 7.75
C VAL A 79 -0.78 11.00 7.13
N PRO A 80 -0.39 9.91 7.82
CA PRO A 80 -0.60 8.55 7.35
C PRO A 80 -2.09 8.20 7.36
N ALA A 81 -2.49 7.23 6.54
CA ALA A 81 -3.90 6.89 6.35
C ALA A 81 -4.61 6.44 7.64
N CYS A 82 -3.90 5.84 8.59
CA CYS A 82 -4.47 5.38 9.86
C CYS A 82 -4.55 6.47 10.95
N GLN A 83 -4.01 7.66 10.72
CA GLN A 83 -4.03 8.79 11.66
C GLN A 83 -5.07 9.86 11.29
N GLN A 84 -5.58 9.84 10.04
CA GLN A 84 -6.56 10.80 9.55
C GLN A 84 -7.86 10.79 10.34
#